data_AF-K2C4U9-F1
#
_entry.id   AF-K2C4U9-F1
#
_cell.length_a   1.000
_cell.length_b   1.000
_cell.length_c   1.000
_cell.angle_alpha   90.00
_cell.angle_beta   90.00
_cell.angle_gamma   90.00
#
_symmetry.space_group_name_H-M   'P 1'
#
loop_
_entity.id
_entity.type
_entity.pdbx_description
1 polymer ?
#
loop_
_entity_poly.entity_id
_entity_poly.type
_entity_poly.pdbx_seq_one_letter_code
_entity_poly.pdbx_strand_id
1 'polypeptide(L)'
;MLRNITFYKRTLWLALAVSLLALVTVQAWNRDFVLELTIFTDKEDRFEFYVDLTDREYRNLQNDSGNEIKKYLEDAKRKYAEEIGYRREIYGEENYKMVAVVRFTYVVKDKSSGRILLSK
;
A
#
# COMPACT_ATOMS: atom_id res chain seq x y z
N MET A 1 15.29 51.29 -4.32
CA MET A 1 14.03 50.57 -3.99
C MET A 1 13.89 49.16 -4.57
N LEU A 2 14.87 48.60 -5.32
CA LEU A 2 14.76 47.25 -5.91
C LEU A 2 15.23 46.08 -5.01
N ARG A 3 15.89 46.38 -3.89
CA ARG A 3 16.52 45.37 -3.01
C ARG A 3 15.53 44.67 -2.04
N ASN A 4 14.37 45.28 -1.79
CA ASN A 4 13.35 44.71 -0.90
C ASN A 4 12.46 43.68 -1.61
N ILE A 5 12.14 43.86 -2.89
CA ILE A 5 11.20 42.98 -3.62
C ILE A 5 11.78 41.57 -3.81
N THR A 6 13.10 41.44 -4.02
CA THR A 6 13.79 40.16 -4.15
C THR A 6 13.86 39.37 -2.84
N PHE A 7 13.92 40.05 -1.69
CA PHE A 7 13.93 39.42 -0.36
C PHE A 7 12.55 38.84 0.00
N TYR A 8 11.47 39.57 -0.30
CA TYR A 8 10.11 39.07 -0.09
C TYR A 8 9.76 37.88 -0.98
N LYS A 9 10.19 37.87 -2.25
CA LYS A 9 9.97 36.70 -3.11
C LYS A 9 10.70 35.45 -2.58
N ARG A 10 11.97 35.55 -2.18
CA ARG A 10 12.75 34.41 -1.65
C ARG A 10 12.17 33.81 -0.37
N THR A 11 11.66 34.65 0.53
CA THR A 11 11.02 34.18 1.77
C THR A 11 9.67 33.50 1.49
N LEU A 12 8.91 33.98 0.51
CA LEU A 12 7.64 33.38 0.09
C LEU A 12 7.86 31.98 -0.55
N TRP A 13 8.90 31.82 -1.38
CA TRP A 13 9.29 30.52 -1.93
C TRP A 13 9.76 29.54 -0.85
N LEU A 14 10.48 30.01 0.17
CA LEU A 14 10.89 29.18 1.31
C LEU A 14 9.68 28.70 2.13
N ALA A 15 8.74 29.59 2.44
CA ALA A 15 7.53 29.23 3.19
C ALA A 15 6.64 28.23 2.43
N LEU A 16 6.57 28.34 1.10
CA LEU A 16 5.85 27.40 0.25
C LEU A 16 6.53 26.02 0.23
N ALA A 17 7.85 25.98 0.11
CA ALA A 17 8.63 24.74 0.11
C ALA A 17 8.55 24.01 1.47
N VAL A 18 8.58 24.74 2.59
CA VAL A 18 8.38 24.17 3.93
C VAL A 18 6.97 23.61 4.11
N SER A 19 5.95 24.31 3.60
CA SER A 19 4.56 23.82 3.64
C SER A 19 4.39 22.53 2.81
N LEU A 20 5.02 22.46 1.64
CA LEU A 20 5.01 21.26 0.79
C LEU A 20 5.74 20.08 1.43
N LEU A 21 6.92 20.32 2.04
CA LEU A 21 7.66 19.28 2.76
C LEU A 21 6.90 18.77 3.99
N ALA A 22 6.26 19.66 4.74
CA ALA A 22 5.43 19.29 5.88
C ALA A 22 4.25 18.40 5.48
N LEU A 23 3.62 18.65 4.33
CA LEU A 23 2.53 17.83 3.81
C LEU A 23 2.99 16.40 3.46
N VAL A 24 4.19 16.27 2.89
CA VAL A 24 4.78 14.97 2.52
C VAL A 24 5.18 14.17 3.75
N THR A 25 5.74 14.81 4.79
CA THR A 25 6.12 14.11 6.02
C THR A 25 4.91 13.59 6.82
N VAL A 26 3.77 14.28 6.79
CA VAL A 26 2.55 13.83 7.47
C VAL A 26 1.95 12.58 6.82
N GLN A 27 2.07 12.43 5.49
CA GLN A 27 1.55 11.24 4.80
C GLN A 27 2.34 9.97 5.10
N ALA A 28 3.63 10.08 5.45
CA ALA A 28 4.45 8.94 5.83
C ALA A 28 4.18 8.45 7.27
N TRP A 29 3.70 9.34 8.15
CA TRP A 29 3.41 9.03 9.56
C TRP A 29 2.02 8.41 9.79
N ASN A 30 1.16 8.35 8.77
CA ASN A 30 -0.23 7.90 8.95
C ASN A 30 -0.44 6.43 8.55
N ARG A 31 0.62 5.62 8.55
CA ARG A 31 0.61 4.20 8.14
C ARG A 31 1.04 3.30 9.28
N ASP A 32 0.28 3.34 10.37
CA ASP A 32 0.57 2.65 11.63
C ASP A 32 0.26 1.14 11.59
N PHE A 33 -0.40 0.68 10.53
CA PHE A 33 -0.82 -0.72 10.39
C PHE A 33 -0.15 -1.38 9.20
N VAL A 34 0.10 -2.68 9.31
CA VAL A 34 0.57 -3.51 8.20
C VAL A 34 -0.41 -4.66 7.97
N LEU A 35 -0.81 -4.84 6.72
CA LEU A 35 -1.53 -5.99 6.22
C LEU A 35 -0.51 -7.03 5.75
N GLU A 36 -0.56 -8.21 6.35
CA GLU A 36 0.15 -9.40 5.89
C GLU A 36 -0.87 -10.31 5.22
N LEU A 37 -0.83 -10.39 3.90
CA LEU A 37 -1.72 -11.22 3.09
C LEU A 37 -0.93 -12.42 2.56
N THR A 38 -1.39 -13.62 2.85
CA THR A 38 -0.84 -14.86 2.30
C THR A 38 -1.82 -15.45 1.31
N ILE A 39 -1.39 -15.67 0.08
CA ILE A 39 -2.16 -16.39 -0.94
C ILE A 39 -1.57 -17.79 -1.14
N PHE A 40 -2.46 -18.74 -1.41
CA PHE A 40 -2.09 -20.11 -1.73
C PHE A 40 -2.65 -20.45 -3.10
N THR A 41 -1.77 -20.96 -3.97
CA THR A 41 -2.13 -21.25 -5.36
C THR A 41 -2.54 -22.70 -5.56
N ASP A 42 -3.02 -22.99 -6.76
CA ASP A 42 -3.33 -24.34 -7.23
C ASP A 42 -2.10 -25.25 -7.34
N LYS A 43 -0.90 -24.65 -7.41
CA LYS A 43 0.40 -25.36 -7.40
C LYS A 43 0.93 -25.61 -5.99
N GLU A 44 0.12 -25.36 -4.96
CA GLU A 44 0.50 -25.39 -3.54
C GLU A 44 1.57 -24.36 -3.14
N ASP A 45 1.88 -23.40 -4.01
CA ASP A 45 2.80 -22.31 -3.69
C ASP A 45 2.16 -21.35 -2.69
N ARG A 46 2.99 -20.87 -1.75
CA ARG A 46 2.64 -19.84 -0.79
C ARG A 46 3.33 -18.54 -1.17
N PHE A 47 2.56 -17.47 -1.29
CA PHE A 47 3.09 -16.13 -1.52
C PHE A 47 2.61 -15.16 -0.44
N GLU A 48 3.54 -14.39 0.10
CA GLU A 48 3.28 -13.41 1.15
C GLU A 48 3.41 -11.99 0.61
N PHE A 49 2.41 -11.19 0.91
CA PHE A 49 2.26 -9.83 0.43
C PHE A 49 2.05 -8.89 1.62
N TYR A 50 2.91 -7.88 1.72
CA TYR A 50 2.92 -6.93 2.82
C TYR A 50 2.54 -5.55 2.30
N VAL A 51 1.54 -4.93 2.93
CA VAL A 51 1.08 -3.59 2.58
C VAL A 51 0.90 -2.75 3.83
N ASP A 52 1.44 -1.55 3.78
CA ASP A 52 1.18 -0.55 4.79
C ASP A 52 -0.22 0.03 4.63
N LEU A 53 -1.02 -0.02 5.69
CA LEU A 53 -2.37 0.51 5.70
C LEU A 53 -2.41 1.85 6.44
N THR A 54 -3.22 2.75 5.91
CA THR A 54 -3.67 3.93 6.65
C THR A 54 -4.72 3.56 7.70
N ASP A 55 -4.89 4.43 8.68
CA ASP A 55 -5.98 4.42 9.65
C ASP A 55 -7.36 4.14 9.05
N ARG A 56 -7.64 4.80 7.92
CA ARG A 56 -8.91 4.67 7.20
C ARG A 56 -9.05 3.29 6.55
N GLU A 57 -7.99 2.80 5.93
CA GLU A 57 -7.99 1.48 5.27
C GLU A 57 -8.14 0.35 6.28
N TYR A 58 -7.48 0.47 7.44
CA TYR A 58 -7.69 -0.46 8.54
C TYR A 58 -9.16 -0.47 9.00
N ARG A 59 -9.75 0.70 9.28
CA ARG A 59 -11.16 0.80 9.68
C ARG A 59 -12.10 0.24 8.62
N ASN A 60 -11.84 0.50 7.35
CA ASN A 60 -12.62 -0.06 6.25
C ASN A 60 -12.53 -1.59 6.23
N LEU A 61 -11.33 -2.16 6.32
CA LEU A 61 -11.12 -3.62 6.41
C LEU A 61 -11.81 -4.22 7.63
N GLN A 62 -11.82 -3.52 8.76
CA GLN A 62 -12.52 -3.95 9.97
C GLN A 62 -14.04 -3.99 9.76
N ASN A 63 -14.60 -3.00 9.07
CA ASN A 63 -16.04 -2.86 8.84
C ASN A 63 -16.56 -3.79 7.72
N ASP A 64 -15.85 -3.88 6.61
CA ASP A 64 -16.22 -4.71 5.45
C ASP A 64 -14.99 -5.42 4.87
N SER A 65 -14.47 -6.34 5.65
CA SER A 65 -13.34 -7.19 5.25
C SER A 65 -13.52 -7.91 3.91
N GLY A 66 -14.76 -8.31 3.56
CA GLY A 66 -15.00 -9.14 2.38
C GLY A 66 -14.85 -8.35 1.09
N ASN A 67 -15.26 -7.09 1.09
CA ASN A 67 -15.09 -6.24 -0.08
C ASN A 67 -13.71 -5.58 -0.11
N GLU A 68 -13.24 -5.07 1.03
CA GLU A 68 -11.99 -4.29 1.09
C GLU A 68 -10.74 -5.14 0.86
N ILE A 69 -10.77 -6.45 1.17
CA ILE A 69 -9.63 -7.33 0.92
C ILE A 69 -9.36 -7.59 -0.57
N LYS A 70 -10.39 -7.45 -1.44
CA LYS A 70 -10.31 -7.81 -2.86
C LYS A 70 -9.22 -7.05 -3.61
N LYS A 71 -9.07 -5.75 -3.35
CA LYS A 71 -8.04 -4.93 -4.01
C LYS A 71 -6.63 -5.42 -3.66
N TYR A 72 -6.39 -5.80 -2.41
CA TYR A 72 -5.09 -6.32 -1.99
C TYR A 72 -4.84 -7.73 -2.52
N LEU A 73 -5.87 -8.55 -2.69
CA LEU A 73 -5.77 -9.84 -3.37
C LEU A 73 -5.37 -9.68 -4.84
N GLU A 74 -5.95 -8.72 -5.56
CA GLU A 74 -5.56 -8.45 -6.94
C GLU A 74 -4.11 -7.96 -7.04
N ASP A 75 -3.70 -7.06 -6.14
CA ASP A 75 -2.32 -6.58 -6.10
C ASP A 75 -1.32 -7.70 -5.76
N ALA A 76 -1.66 -8.57 -4.80
CA ALA A 76 -0.87 -9.75 -4.48
C ALA A 76 -0.76 -10.70 -5.67
N LYS A 77 -1.87 -10.95 -6.38
CA LYS A 77 -1.87 -11.78 -7.60
C LYS A 77 -1.02 -11.18 -8.70
N ARG A 78 -1.07 -9.86 -8.90
CA ARG A 78 -0.27 -9.17 -9.92
C ARG A 78 1.21 -9.31 -9.62
N LYS A 79 1.60 -9.07 -8.36
CA LYS A 79 2.98 -9.21 -7.93
C LYS A 79 3.46 -10.66 -8.05
N TYR A 80 2.66 -11.62 -7.62
CA TYR A 80 2.98 -13.04 -7.76
C TYR A 80 3.11 -13.46 -9.22
N ALA A 81 2.21 -13.00 -10.10
CA ALA A 81 2.27 -13.27 -11.53
C ALA A 81 3.58 -12.77 -12.14
N GLU A 82 4.01 -11.56 -11.77
CA GLU A 82 5.29 -11.01 -12.21
C GLU A 82 6.49 -11.84 -11.70
N GLU A 83 6.47 -12.27 -10.43
CA GLU A 83 7.52 -13.09 -9.82
C GLU A 83 7.68 -14.46 -10.49
N ILE A 84 6.58 -15.10 -10.88
CA ILE A 84 6.62 -16.41 -11.57
C ILE A 84 6.79 -16.30 -13.09
N GLY A 85 6.94 -15.08 -13.62
CA GLY A 85 7.29 -14.85 -15.03
C GLY A 85 6.11 -14.57 -15.97
N TYR A 86 4.88 -14.45 -15.47
CA TYR A 86 3.76 -13.89 -16.23
C TYR A 86 3.89 -12.37 -16.33
N ARG A 87 4.88 -11.89 -17.08
CA ARG A 87 5.16 -10.46 -17.24
C ARG A 87 4.06 -9.76 -18.03
N ARG A 88 3.71 -8.54 -17.60
CA ARG A 88 2.73 -7.67 -18.28
C ARG A 88 3.03 -7.44 -19.75
N GLU A 89 4.32 -7.36 -20.10
CA GLU A 89 4.80 -7.16 -21.49
C GLU A 89 4.40 -8.31 -22.43
N ILE A 90 4.26 -9.52 -21.90
CA ILE A 90 3.99 -10.75 -22.65
C ILE A 90 2.49 -11.10 -22.59
N TYR A 91 1.90 -10.96 -21.42
CA TYR A 91 0.53 -11.45 -21.12
C TYR A 91 -0.52 -10.32 -21.00
N GLY A 92 -0.12 -9.06 -21.17
CA GLY A 92 -1.00 -7.90 -21.04
C GLY A 92 -1.25 -7.46 -19.61
N GLU A 93 -2.09 -6.42 -19.43
CA GLU A 93 -2.41 -5.83 -18.11
C GLU A 93 -3.12 -6.79 -17.16
N GLU A 94 -3.75 -7.83 -17.72
CA GLU A 94 -4.50 -8.84 -16.97
C GLU A 94 -3.69 -10.11 -16.71
N ASN A 95 -2.36 -10.05 -16.79
CA ASN A 95 -1.44 -11.16 -16.49
C ASN A 95 -1.76 -11.90 -15.17
N TYR A 96 -2.23 -11.16 -14.15
CA TYR A 96 -2.64 -11.69 -12.85
C TYR A 96 -3.79 -12.70 -12.91
N LYS A 97 -4.58 -12.75 -14.00
CA LYS A 97 -5.63 -13.77 -14.21
C LYS A 97 -5.08 -15.17 -14.45
N MET A 98 -3.79 -15.28 -14.81
CA MET A 98 -3.11 -16.58 -14.98
C MET A 98 -2.81 -17.26 -13.63
N VAL A 99 -2.94 -16.53 -12.52
CA VAL A 99 -2.75 -17.06 -11.17
C VAL A 99 -4.11 -17.49 -10.60
N ALA A 100 -4.25 -18.78 -10.33
CA ALA A 100 -5.38 -19.33 -9.57
C ALA A 100 -5.04 -19.30 -8.07
N VAL A 101 -5.88 -18.60 -7.29
CA VAL A 101 -5.77 -18.57 -5.81
C VAL A 101 -6.84 -19.48 -5.25
N VAL A 102 -6.42 -20.54 -4.55
CA VAL A 102 -7.31 -21.54 -3.95
C VAL A 102 -7.81 -21.09 -2.59
N ARG A 103 -6.92 -20.50 -1.79
CA ARG A 103 -7.24 -19.93 -0.48
C ARG A 103 -6.34 -18.74 -0.20
N PHE A 104 -6.77 -17.88 0.69
CA PHE A 104 -5.95 -16.80 1.23
C PHE A 104 -6.23 -16.65 2.72
N THR A 105 -5.27 -16.08 3.42
CA THR A 105 -5.39 -15.69 4.84
C THR A 105 -4.72 -14.34 4.99
N TYR A 106 -5.21 -13.49 5.87
CA TYR A 106 -4.54 -12.23 6.15
C TYR A 106 -4.61 -11.85 7.62
N VAL A 107 -3.61 -11.07 8.02
CA VAL A 107 -3.46 -10.52 9.37
C VAL A 107 -3.17 -9.03 9.25
N VAL A 108 -3.83 -8.22 10.07
CA VAL A 108 -3.45 -6.81 10.25
C VAL A 108 -2.75 -6.67 11.59
N LYS A 109 -1.57 -6.06 11.58
CA LYS A 109 -0.79 -5.78 12.79
C LYS A 109 -0.57 -4.30 12.98
N ASP A 110 -0.54 -3.89 14.24
CA ASP A 110 0.00 -2.59 14.65
C ASP A 110 1.53 -2.62 14.51
N LYS A 111 2.11 -1.68 13.76
CA LYS A 111 3.56 -1.64 13.52
C LYS A 111 4.37 -1.30 14.76
N SER A 112 3.81 -0.52 15.68
CA SER A 112 4.50 -0.07 16.89
C SER A 112 4.67 -1.21 17.90
N SER A 113 3.68 -2.09 18.00
CA SER A 113 3.63 -3.15 19.01
C SER A 113 3.73 -4.57 18.44
N GLY A 114 3.59 -4.73 17.12
CA GLY A 114 3.46 -6.04 16.47
C GLY A 114 2.15 -6.77 16.79
N ARG A 115 1.23 -6.12 17.54
CA ARG A 115 -0.02 -6.72 17.98
C ARG A 115 -0.93 -7.01 16.79
N ILE A 116 -1.48 -8.23 16.75
CA ILE A 116 -2.52 -8.60 15.79
C ILE A 116 -3.82 -7.90 16.16
N LEU A 117 -4.38 -7.15 15.22
CA LEU A 117 -5.64 -6.40 15.36
C LEU A 117 -6.80 -7.09 14.63
N LEU A 118 -6.51 -7.71 13.50
CA LEU A 118 -7.48 -8.43 12.67
C LEU A 118 -6.80 -9.67 12.08
N SER A 119 -7.53 -10.79 12.01
CA SER A 119 -7.05 -12.02 11.38
C SER A 119 -8.24 -12.74 10.77
N LYS A 120 -8.12 -13.16 9.51
CA LYS A 120 -9.08 -14.03 8.82
C LYS A 120 -8.36 -14.89 7.80
#